data_AF-A0AAW4MRQ6-F1
#
_entry.id   AF-A0AAW4MRQ6-F1
#
_cell.length_a   1.000
_cell.length_b   1.000
_cell.length_c   1.000
_cell.angle_alpha   90.00
_cell.angle_beta   90.00
_cell.angle_gamma   90.00
#
_symmetry.space_group_name_H-M   'P 1'
#
loop_
_entity.id
_entity.type
_entity.pdbx_description
1 polymer ?
#
loop_
_entity_poly.entity_id
_entity_poly.type
_entity_poly.pdbx_seq_one_letter_code
_entity_poly.pdbx_strand_id
1 'polypeptide(L)'
;MEVLNEAPVIHATDKTITVGDTFDPMAGVSATDAEDGNLTTKIEVKKNDVDTTKAGKYEVTYKVTDNQGATCTKTIAVTVNPKMKVLNEAPTIDAADKTITVGDTFDPKAGVTAKDAEDGDLTDKIEVVKNTVDTKKAGKYEVTYKVTDSDGATRTKTIKVTVKEKAPAPSTDKDKTPTTPNKDKDKTTTVAPKTGDTTSVNTIIALLAVSGIALLALLKRKKVS
;
A
#
# COMPACT_ATOMS: atom_id res chain seq x y z
N MET A 1 2.23 58.10 52.83
CA MET A 1 1.34 56.99 52.44
C MET A 1 2.22 55.78 52.36
N GLU A 2 1.87 54.70 53.06
CA GLU A 2 2.49 53.41 52.79
C GLU A 2 1.92 52.91 51.47
N VAL A 3 2.79 52.53 50.53
CA VAL A 3 2.39 51.82 49.31
C VAL A 3 2.02 50.40 49.75
N LEU A 4 0.80 49.97 49.43
CA LEU A 4 0.38 48.60 49.71
C LEU A 4 1.16 47.67 48.78
N ASN A 5 1.81 46.65 49.35
CA ASN A 5 2.51 45.64 48.55
C ASN A 5 1.51 44.72 47.84
N GLU A 6 1.58 44.65 46.52
CA GLU A 6 0.80 43.71 45.74
C GLU A 6 1.51 42.35 45.64
N ALA A 7 0.77 41.29 45.33
CA ALA A 7 1.39 39.99 45.09
C ALA A 7 1.89 39.91 43.63
N PRO A 8 3.02 39.25 43.38
CA PRO A 8 3.57 39.14 42.03
C PRO A 8 2.67 38.31 41.11
N VAL A 9 2.82 38.48 39.80
CA VAL A 9 2.08 37.75 38.76
C VAL A 9 3.01 36.88 37.94
N ILE A 10 2.68 35.59 37.78
CA ILE A 10 3.40 34.65 36.90
C ILE A 10 2.71 34.57 35.55
N HIS A 11 3.44 34.83 34.47
CA HIS A 11 3.02 34.63 33.09
C HIS A 11 3.61 33.32 32.56
N ALA A 12 2.77 32.30 32.49
CA ALA A 12 3.09 31.00 31.92
C ALA A 12 1.84 30.45 31.23
N THR A 13 1.99 29.67 30.18
CA THR A 13 0.86 29.04 29.47
C THR A 13 1.01 27.53 29.45
N ASP A 14 -0.10 26.84 29.26
CA ASP A 14 -0.09 25.40 28.99
C ASP A 14 0.74 25.10 27.74
N LYS A 15 1.33 23.91 27.71
CA LYS A 15 2.22 23.46 26.63
C LYS A 15 1.73 22.14 26.06
N THR A 16 1.98 21.95 24.77
CA THR A 16 1.73 20.70 24.07
C THR A 16 3.00 20.30 23.34
N ILE A 17 3.46 19.08 23.60
CA ILE A 17 4.66 18.48 22.98
C ILE A 17 4.34 17.05 22.52
N THR A 18 5.23 16.43 21.76
CA THR A 18 5.12 15.03 21.34
C THR A 18 6.08 14.16 22.15
N VAL A 19 5.75 12.86 22.31
CA VAL A 19 6.64 11.88 22.95
C VAL A 19 8.04 11.94 22.33
N GLY A 20 9.04 12.11 23.19
CA GLY A 20 10.46 12.21 22.85
C GLY A 20 10.97 13.63 22.61
N ASP A 21 10.10 14.64 22.57
CA ASP A 21 10.53 16.04 22.47
C ASP A 21 11.30 16.47 23.73
N THR A 22 12.25 17.37 23.56
CA THR A 22 12.93 18.05 24.68
C THR A 22 11.98 19.04 25.34
N PHE A 23 11.97 19.08 26.67
CA PHE A 23 11.12 19.98 27.44
C PHE A 23 11.95 20.83 28.42
N ASP A 24 11.91 22.15 28.23
CA ASP A 24 12.44 23.13 29.19
C ASP A 24 11.27 23.77 29.97
N PRO A 25 11.17 23.55 31.30
CA PRO A 25 10.09 24.11 32.11
C PRO A 25 10.14 25.64 32.19
N MET A 26 11.29 26.30 32.00
CA MET A 26 11.39 27.76 32.10
C MET A 26 11.16 28.49 30.77
N ALA A 27 11.06 27.76 29.65
CA ALA A 27 10.90 28.36 28.34
C ALA A 27 9.60 29.18 28.25
N GLY A 28 9.73 30.50 28.06
CA GLY A 28 8.60 31.43 27.94
C GLY A 28 7.87 31.73 29.25
N VAL A 29 8.45 31.38 30.40
CA VAL A 29 7.90 31.71 31.73
C VAL A 29 8.50 33.03 32.20
N SER A 30 7.66 33.93 32.70
CA SER A 30 8.11 35.21 33.28
C SER A 30 7.27 35.60 34.49
N ALA A 31 7.75 36.55 35.28
CA ALA A 31 7.01 37.10 36.41
C ALA A 31 7.24 38.60 36.55
N THR A 32 6.20 39.31 36.94
CA THR A 32 6.19 40.76 37.14
C THR A 32 5.49 41.11 38.43
N ASP A 33 5.93 42.19 39.04
CA ASP A 33 5.37 42.77 40.25
C ASP A 33 5.22 44.28 40.08
N ALA A 34 4.21 44.89 40.72
CA ALA A 34 3.90 46.30 40.55
C ALA A 34 4.95 47.22 41.19
N GLU A 35 5.52 46.80 42.33
CA GLU A 35 6.50 47.57 43.10
C GLU A 35 7.94 47.16 42.77
N ASP A 36 8.18 45.87 42.52
CA ASP A 36 9.52 45.30 42.29
C ASP A 36 9.89 45.11 40.80
N GLY A 37 8.93 45.25 39.88
CA GLY A 37 9.16 45.09 38.45
C GLY A 37 9.38 43.64 38.01
N ASN A 38 10.44 43.37 37.22
CA ASN A 38 10.66 42.04 36.65
C ASN A 38 11.27 41.07 37.68
N LEU A 39 10.53 40.01 38.00
CA LEU A 39 10.92 38.98 38.96
C LEU A 39 11.23 37.62 38.32
N THR A 40 11.40 37.55 36.99
CA THR A 40 11.55 36.28 36.25
C THR A 40 12.66 35.39 36.78
N THR A 41 13.79 35.97 37.22
CA THR A 41 14.92 35.21 37.77
C THR A 41 14.68 34.65 39.18
N LYS A 42 13.61 35.08 39.86
CA LYS A 42 13.20 34.59 41.19
C LYS A 42 12.15 33.48 41.12
N ILE A 43 11.76 33.06 39.92
CA ILE A 43 10.79 31.98 39.75
C ILE A 43 11.43 30.66 40.17
N GLU A 44 10.74 29.93 41.03
CA GLU A 44 11.10 28.60 41.49
C GLU A 44 10.14 27.56 40.90
N VAL A 45 10.67 26.50 40.31
CA VAL A 45 9.87 25.32 39.92
C VAL A 45 9.66 24.45 41.16
N LYS A 46 8.44 24.46 41.72
CA LYS A 46 8.09 23.70 42.93
C LYS A 46 7.72 22.24 42.63
N LYS A 47 7.13 21.99 41.46
CA LYS A 47 6.77 20.66 40.99
C LYS A 47 6.99 20.59 39.49
N ASN A 48 7.59 19.51 39.01
CA ASN A 48 7.67 19.15 37.61
C ASN A 48 7.61 17.62 37.50
N ASP A 49 6.47 17.09 37.05
CA ASP A 49 6.28 15.64 36.87
C ASP A 49 6.25 15.22 35.39
N VAL A 50 6.64 16.13 34.48
CA VAL A 50 6.59 15.91 33.04
C VAL A 50 7.51 14.76 32.62
N ASP A 51 6.90 13.69 32.14
CA ASP A 51 7.59 12.55 31.52
C ASP A 51 7.41 12.63 29.99
N THR A 52 8.41 13.17 29.28
CA THR A 52 8.34 13.32 27.82
C THR A 52 8.42 11.99 27.07
N THR A 53 8.70 10.87 27.76
CA THR A 53 8.77 9.53 27.15
C THR A 53 7.42 8.85 27.08
N LYS A 54 6.41 9.37 27.77
CA LYS A 54 5.06 8.79 27.84
C LYS A 54 4.01 9.83 27.46
N ALA A 55 3.05 9.41 26.64
CA ALA A 55 1.91 10.25 26.34
C ALA A 55 1.03 10.41 27.59
N GLY A 56 0.56 11.63 27.84
CA GLY A 56 -0.17 11.94 29.06
C GLY A 56 -0.35 13.44 29.28
N LYS A 57 -1.06 13.78 30.37
CA LYS A 57 -1.12 15.14 30.89
C LYS A 57 -0.31 15.21 32.17
N TYR A 58 0.53 16.22 32.24
CA TYR A 58 1.47 16.47 33.33
C TYR A 58 1.32 17.91 33.80
N GLU A 59 1.96 18.24 34.91
CA GLU A 59 1.85 19.55 35.54
C GLU A 59 3.22 20.11 35.91
N VAL A 60 3.36 21.42 35.74
CA VAL A 60 4.47 22.18 36.31
C VAL A 60 3.91 23.28 37.19
N THR A 61 4.36 23.34 38.43
CA THR A 61 3.96 24.36 39.40
C THR A 61 5.13 25.30 39.66
N TYR A 62 4.93 26.58 39.39
CA TYR A 62 5.87 27.66 39.65
C TYR A 62 5.46 28.43 40.90
N LYS A 63 6.45 28.95 41.62
CA LYS A 63 6.26 29.92 42.70
C LYS A 63 7.20 31.11 42.48
N VAL A 64 6.74 32.32 42.75
CA VAL A 64 7.59 33.52 42.84
C VAL A 64 7.29 34.24 44.15
N THR A 65 8.30 34.88 44.72
CA THR A 65 8.20 35.68 45.95
C THR A 65 8.85 37.04 45.70
N ASP A 66 8.12 38.11 46.02
CA ASP A 66 8.60 39.49 45.89
C ASP A 66 9.63 39.83 47.00
N ASN A 67 10.17 41.05 47.01
CA ASN A 67 11.13 41.50 48.01
C ASN A 67 10.51 41.75 49.39
N GLN A 68 9.18 41.91 49.48
CA GLN A 68 8.42 42.16 50.71
C GLN A 68 7.86 40.87 51.34
N GLY A 69 7.98 39.74 50.64
CA GLY A 69 7.59 38.41 51.08
C GLY A 69 6.24 37.91 50.55
N ALA A 70 5.49 38.66 49.72
CA ALA A 70 4.27 38.14 49.12
C ALA A 70 4.59 37.16 47.99
N THR A 71 3.70 36.18 47.80
CA THR A 71 3.98 35.02 46.94
C THR A 71 2.84 34.73 45.98
N CYS A 72 3.18 34.27 44.79
CA CYS A 72 2.24 33.76 43.81
C CYS A 72 2.66 32.37 43.35
N THR A 73 1.68 31.50 43.12
CA THR A 73 1.88 30.14 42.61
C THR A 73 1.02 29.95 41.38
N LYS A 74 1.57 29.34 40.34
CA LYS A 74 0.86 29.03 39.10
C LYS A 74 1.20 27.62 38.63
N THR A 75 0.18 26.82 38.40
CA THR A 75 0.32 25.50 37.75
C THR A 75 -0.08 25.64 36.28
N ILE A 76 0.72 25.04 35.39
CA ILE A 76 0.37 24.84 33.98
C ILE A 76 0.23 23.36 33.68
N ALA A 77 -0.60 23.03 32.69
CA ALA A 77 -0.66 21.70 32.12
C ALA A 77 0.36 21.55 30.98
N VAL A 78 0.98 20.38 30.92
CA VAL A 78 1.82 19.95 29.80
C VAL A 78 1.21 18.69 29.22
N THR A 79 0.70 18.78 27.99
CA THR A 79 0.14 17.65 27.27
C THR A 79 1.23 17.04 26.38
N VAL A 80 1.61 15.80 26.67
CA VAL A 80 2.50 15.00 25.84
C VAL A 80 1.64 14.13 24.92
N ASN A 81 1.58 14.48 23.65
CA ASN A 81 0.87 13.73 22.63
C ASN A 81 1.68 12.50 22.21
N PRO A 82 1.02 11.37 21.89
CA PRO A 82 1.71 10.22 21.34
C PRO A 82 2.37 10.58 20.01
N LYS A 83 3.56 10.03 19.76
CA LYS A 83 4.21 10.13 18.45
C LYS A 83 3.44 9.26 17.47
N MET A 84 2.96 9.86 16.38
CA MET A 84 2.30 9.11 15.32
C MET A 84 3.31 8.15 14.67
N LYS A 85 2.96 6.86 14.61
CA LYS A 85 3.68 5.87 13.84
C LYS A 85 3.03 5.78 12.45
N VAL A 86 3.81 5.95 11.40
CA VAL A 86 3.36 5.66 10.04
C VAL A 86 3.16 4.15 9.96
N LEU A 87 1.99 3.73 9.48
CA LEU A 87 1.71 2.32 9.26
C LEU A 87 2.39 1.91 7.96
N ASN A 88 3.15 0.81 7.98
CA ASN A 88 3.78 0.27 6.78
C ASN A 88 2.71 -0.11 5.74
N GLU A 89 2.87 0.35 4.52
CA GLU A 89 2.04 -0.06 3.39
C GLU A 89 2.60 -1.34 2.77
N ALA A 90 1.74 -2.13 2.12
CA ALA A 90 2.22 -3.31 1.40
C ALA A 90 2.72 -2.91 0.02
N PRO A 91 3.79 -3.54 -0.49
CA PRO A 91 4.36 -3.18 -1.78
C PRO A 91 3.40 -3.46 -2.94
N THR A 92 3.67 -2.80 -4.07
CA THR A 92 2.93 -2.99 -5.32
C THR A 92 3.81 -3.66 -6.37
N ILE A 93 3.23 -4.58 -7.14
CA ILE A 93 3.90 -5.25 -8.27
C ILE A 93 3.23 -4.79 -9.56
N ASP A 94 4.02 -4.20 -10.45
CA ASP A 94 3.62 -3.98 -11.83
C ASP A 94 4.16 -5.09 -12.74
N ALA A 95 3.23 -5.69 -13.47
CA ALA A 95 3.43 -6.86 -14.31
C ALA A 95 2.18 -7.03 -15.17
N ALA A 96 2.36 -7.24 -16.46
CA ALA A 96 1.26 -7.42 -17.40
C ALA A 96 1.25 -8.83 -17.98
N ASP A 97 0.08 -9.26 -18.44
CA ASP A 97 -0.06 -10.48 -19.23
C ASP A 97 0.79 -10.39 -20.50
N LYS A 98 1.38 -11.52 -20.90
CA LYS A 98 2.29 -11.60 -22.04
C LYS A 98 1.74 -12.52 -23.12
N THR A 99 2.08 -12.24 -24.37
CA THR A 99 1.83 -13.14 -25.50
C THR A 99 3.14 -13.37 -26.23
N ILE A 100 3.47 -14.64 -26.45
CA ILE A 100 4.65 -15.08 -27.21
C ILE A 100 4.22 -16.14 -28.23
N THR A 101 5.10 -16.49 -29.16
CA THR A 101 4.90 -17.58 -30.11
C THR A 101 5.71 -18.81 -29.70
N VAL A 102 5.25 -20.00 -30.11
CA VAL A 102 5.99 -21.25 -29.89
C VAL A 102 7.43 -21.12 -30.40
N GLY A 103 8.38 -21.42 -29.52
CA GLY A 103 9.82 -21.36 -29.76
C GLY A 103 10.48 -20.06 -29.32
N ASP A 104 9.73 -19.03 -28.92
CA ASP A 104 10.29 -17.79 -28.40
C ASP A 104 11.00 -18.03 -27.05
N THR A 105 12.00 -17.19 -26.77
CA THR A 105 12.61 -17.12 -25.43
C THR A 105 11.68 -16.37 -24.48
N PHE A 106 11.69 -16.74 -23.21
CA PHE A 106 10.85 -16.13 -22.19
C PHE A 106 11.63 -15.88 -20.90
N ASP A 107 11.83 -14.60 -20.58
CA ASP A 107 12.30 -14.17 -19.25
C ASP A 107 11.08 -13.77 -18.39
N PRO A 108 10.81 -14.51 -17.30
CA PRO A 108 9.72 -14.20 -16.38
C PRO A 108 9.82 -12.81 -15.74
N LYS A 109 11.02 -12.27 -15.52
CA LYS A 109 11.21 -10.99 -14.82
C LYS A 109 11.32 -9.78 -15.76
N ALA A 110 11.49 -10.00 -17.06
CA ALA A 110 11.59 -8.91 -18.03
C ALA A 110 10.37 -7.98 -17.96
N GLY A 111 10.61 -6.69 -17.67
CA GLY A 111 9.56 -5.66 -17.58
C GLY A 111 8.64 -5.77 -16.37
N VAL A 112 9.02 -6.55 -15.35
CA VAL A 112 8.31 -6.63 -14.06
C VAL A 112 9.00 -5.70 -13.08
N THR A 113 8.23 -4.81 -12.43
CA THR A 113 8.75 -3.85 -11.45
C THR A 113 7.97 -3.91 -10.15
N ALA A 114 8.57 -3.49 -9.04
CA ALA A 114 7.88 -3.38 -7.77
C ALA A 114 8.28 -2.10 -7.07
N LYS A 115 7.33 -1.48 -6.38
CA LYS A 115 7.57 -0.27 -5.59
C LYS A 115 6.78 -0.29 -4.30
N ASP A 116 7.30 0.42 -3.32
CA ASP A 116 6.73 0.59 -2.01
C ASP A 116 6.81 2.06 -1.58
N ALA A 117 5.88 2.50 -0.74
CA ALA A 117 5.80 3.90 -0.33
C ALA A 117 6.93 4.29 0.64
N GLU A 118 7.34 3.36 1.50
CA GLU A 118 8.36 3.56 2.53
C GLU A 118 9.75 3.14 2.05
N ASP A 119 9.86 2.07 1.25
CA ASP A 119 11.15 1.53 0.77
C ASP A 119 11.56 2.01 -0.63
N GLY A 120 10.65 2.57 -1.44
CA GLY A 120 10.94 2.96 -2.81
C GLY A 120 10.96 1.80 -3.81
N ASP A 121 11.99 1.70 -4.65
CA ASP A 121 12.07 0.65 -5.69
C ASP A 121 12.47 -0.70 -5.09
N LEU A 122 11.63 -1.71 -5.29
CA LEU A 122 11.81 -3.08 -4.82
C LEU A 122 11.96 -4.09 -5.97
N THR A 123 12.21 -3.64 -7.18
CA THR A 123 12.25 -4.48 -8.38
C THR A 123 13.25 -5.64 -8.27
N ASP A 124 14.41 -5.42 -7.65
CA ASP A 124 15.42 -6.46 -7.44
C ASP A 124 15.01 -7.51 -6.40
N LYS A 125 14.03 -7.19 -5.53
CA LYS A 125 13.49 -8.09 -4.50
C LYS A 125 12.33 -8.97 -5.01
N ILE A 126 11.97 -8.88 -6.29
CA ILE A 126 10.88 -9.68 -6.85
C ILE A 126 11.29 -11.15 -6.94
N GLU A 127 10.47 -12.03 -6.38
CA GLU A 127 10.60 -13.47 -6.43
C GLU A 127 9.59 -14.07 -7.42
N VAL A 128 10.00 -15.05 -8.21
CA VAL A 128 9.07 -15.86 -9.02
C VAL A 128 8.71 -17.10 -8.22
N VAL A 129 7.54 -17.10 -7.60
CA VAL A 129 7.09 -18.18 -6.70
C VAL A 129 6.36 -19.30 -7.45
N LYS A 130 5.89 -19.04 -8.67
CA LYS A 130 5.32 -20.05 -9.57
C LYS A 130 5.60 -19.66 -11.02
N ASN A 131 5.99 -20.62 -11.86
CA ASN A 131 6.10 -20.43 -13.31
C ASN A 131 5.71 -21.72 -14.02
N THR A 132 4.64 -21.69 -14.82
CA THR A 132 4.17 -22.86 -15.59
C THR A 132 4.41 -22.73 -17.08
N VAL A 133 5.07 -21.67 -17.55
CA VAL A 133 5.21 -21.36 -18.97
C VAL A 133 6.02 -22.42 -19.70
N ASP A 134 5.40 -23.04 -20.72
CA ASP A 134 6.06 -23.92 -21.67
C ASP A 134 6.06 -23.25 -23.06
N THR A 135 7.22 -22.75 -23.48
CA THR A 135 7.35 -22.04 -24.77
C THR A 135 7.31 -22.98 -25.98
N LYS A 136 7.29 -24.30 -25.78
CA LYS A 136 7.27 -25.29 -26.87
C LYS A 136 5.86 -25.69 -27.27
N LYS A 137 4.86 -25.34 -26.45
CA LYS A 137 3.48 -25.75 -26.66
C LYS A 137 2.56 -24.54 -26.61
N ALA A 138 1.67 -24.44 -27.59
CA ALA A 138 0.64 -23.41 -27.55
C ALA A 138 -0.31 -23.65 -26.37
N GLY A 139 -0.67 -22.57 -25.68
CA GLY A 139 -1.44 -22.67 -24.44
C GLY A 139 -1.49 -21.38 -23.64
N LYS A 140 -2.21 -21.42 -22.53
CA LYS A 140 -2.23 -20.35 -21.51
C LYS A 140 -1.55 -20.88 -20.26
N TYR A 141 -0.60 -20.10 -19.77
CA TYR A 141 0.25 -20.42 -18.64
C TYR A 141 0.23 -19.29 -17.62
N GLU A 142 0.79 -19.52 -16.44
CA GLU A 142 0.78 -18.57 -15.34
C GLU A 142 2.18 -18.37 -14.78
N VAL A 143 2.47 -17.13 -14.39
CA VAL A 143 3.62 -16.77 -13.57
C VAL A 143 3.10 -16.01 -12.35
N THR A 144 3.50 -16.42 -11.16
CA THR A 144 3.17 -15.73 -9.91
C THR A 144 4.43 -15.12 -9.33
N TYR A 145 4.37 -13.82 -9.08
CA TYR A 145 5.41 -13.03 -8.44
C TYR A 145 5.05 -12.76 -6.98
N LYS A 146 6.08 -12.60 -6.15
CA LYS A 146 5.98 -12.13 -4.77
C LYS A 146 7.05 -11.06 -4.54
N VAL A 147 6.72 -10.05 -3.75
CA VAL A 147 7.70 -9.09 -3.21
C VAL A 147 7.40 -8.86 -1.72
N THR A 148 8.46 -8.66 -0.94
CA THR A 148 8.39 -8.40 0.51
C THR A 148 9.18 -7.12 0.79
N ASP A 149 8.58 -6.19 1.54
CA ASP A 149 9.23 -4.94 1.96
C ASP A 149 10.18 -5.18 3.16
N SER A 150 10.82 -4.11 3.66
CA SER A 150 11.77 -4.20 4.78
C SER A 150 11.11 -4.43 6.15
N ASP A 151 9.84 -4.01 6.30
CA ASP A 151 9.01 -4.18 7.49
C ASP A 151 8.23 -5.52 7.51
N GLY A 152 8.37 -6.32 6.45
CA GLY A 152 7.85 -7.67 6.30
C GLY A 152 6.46 -7.79 5.65
N ALA A 153 5.83 -6.72 5.16
CA ALA A 153 4.59 -6.85 4.40
C ALA A 153 4.87 -7.37 2.99
N THR A 154 3.89 -8.09 2.43
CA THR A 154 4.09 -8.86 1.19
C THR A 154 2.96 -8.64 0.20
N ARG A 155 3.29 -8.75 -1.08
CA ARG A 155 2.31 -8.77 -2.16
C ARG A 155 2.61 -9.88 -3.15
N THR A 156 1.55 -10.51 -3.67
CA THR A 156 1.63 -11.45 -4.79
C THR A 156 0.82 -10.95 -5.98
N LYS A 157 1.29 -11.29 -7.18
CA LYS A 157 0.59 -11.00 -8.44
C LYS A 157 0.81 -12.14 -9.42
N THR A 158 -0.27 -12.65 -10.00
CA THR A 158 -0.22 -13.66 -11.06
C THR A 158 -0.56 -13.02 -12.40
N ILE A 159 0.27 -13.27 -13.41
CA ILE A 159 0.00 -12.90 -14.80
C ILE A 159 -0.26 -14.16 -15.63
N LYS A 160 -0.95 -13.99 -16.76
CA LYS A 160 -1.11 -15.02 -17.78
C LYS A 160 -0.11 -14.80 -18.91
N VAL A 161 0.45 -15.91 -19.39
CA VAL A 161 1.31 -15.94 -20.58
C VAL A 161 0.62 -16.82 -21.63
N THR A 162 0.28 -16.22 -22.76
CA THR A 162 -0.32 -16.94 -23.89
C THR A 162 0.76 -17.29 -24.90
N VAL A 163 0.99 -18.57 -25.13
CA VAL A 163 1.87 -19.08 -26.18
C VAL A 163 0.99 -19.40 -27.39
N LYS A 164 1.18 -18.67 -28.49
CA LYS A 164 0.45 -18.87 -29.75
C LYS A 164 1.22 -19.83 -30.66
N GLU A 165 0.50 -20.60 -31.47
CA GLU A 165 1.12 -21.40 -32.52
C GLU A 165 1.91 -20.53 -33.50
N LYS A 166 2.99 -21.09 -34.05
CA LYS A 166 3.75 -20.45 -35.11
C LYS A 166 2.98 -20.60 -36.42
N ALA A 167 2.67 -19.49 -37.07
CA ALA A 167 2.04 -19.53 -38.39
C ALA A 167 2.95 -20.32 -39.37
N PRO A 168 2.37 -21.18 -40.23
CA PRO A 168 3.13 -21.86 -41.27
C PRO A 168 3.87 -20.83 -42.12
N ALA A 169 5.15 -21.06 -42.41
CA ALA A 169 5.88 -20.23 -43.35
C ALA A 169 5.15 -20.25 -44.72
N PRO A 170 5.11 -19.14 -45.47
CA PRO A 170 4.57 -19.15 -46.83
C PRO A 170 5.33 -20.20 -47.65
N SER A 171 4.62 -21.18 -48.19
CA SER A 171 5.20 -22.17 -49.09
C SER A 171 5.71 -21.45 -50.34
N THR A 172 7.02 -21.36 -50.52
CA THR A 172 7.61 -20.98 -51.81
C THR A 172 7.58 -22.20 -52.71
N ASP A 173 6.46 -22.40 -53.40
CA ASP A 173 6.34 -23.39 -54.46
C ASP A 173 7.16 -22.91 -55.67
N LYS A 174 8.46 -23.28 -55.69
CA LYS A 174 9.34 -23.17 -56.85
C LYS A 174 9.44 -24.54 -57.52
N ASP A 175 8.34 -25.08 -58.05
CA ASP A 175 8.44 -25.95 -59.22
C ASP A 175 7.14 -25.96 -60.03
N LYS A 176 7.06 -25.07 -61.02
CA LYS A 176 6.03 -25.15 -62.06
C LYS A 176 6.70 -25.18 -63.42
N THR A 177 7.18 -26.36 -63.79
CA THR A 177 7.52 -26.71 -65.16
C THR A 177 6.24 -26.67 -66.00
N PRO A 178 6.16 -25.88 -67.09
CA PRO A 178 4.99 -25.86 -67.94
C PRO A 178 5.08 -26.97 -68.99
N THR A 179 4.18 -27.96 -68.93
CA THR A 179 3.90 -28.84 -70.06
C THR A 179 2.61 -28.40 -70.75
N THR A 180 2.77 -27.97 -72.00
CA THR A 180 1.72 -27.68 -72.99
C THR A 180 1.20 -28.96 -73.67
N PRO A 181 0.06 -28.89 -74.40
CA PRO A 181 -1.05 -29.84 -74.27
C PRO A 181 -1.04 -30.91 -75.36
N ASN A 182 -1.72 -32.04 -75.11
CA ASN A 182 -2.18 -32.90 -76.20
C ASN A 182 -3.67 -33.28 -76.04
N LYS A 183 -4.34 -33.32 -77.19
CA LYS A 183 -5.78 -33.22 -77.40
C LYS A 183 -6.26 -34.47 -78.17
N ASP A 184 -7.20 -35.23 -77.61
CA ASP A 184 -8.23 -36.03 -78.31
C ASP A 184 -9.25 -36.50 -77.26
N LYS A 185 -10.52 -36.04 -77.28
CA LYS A 185 -11.72 -36.64 -77.94
C LYS A 185 -11.85 -38.14 -77.65
N ASP A 186 -12.98 -38.71 -77.25
CA ASP A 186 -14.37 -38.32 -76.98
C ASP A 186 -15.01 -39.60 -76.38
N LYS A 187 -15.71 -39.53 -75.24
CA LYS A 187 -16.92 -40.34 -75.00
C LYS A 187 -17.66 -39.90 -73.73
N THR A 188 -18.88 -39.44 -73.97
CA THR A 188 -19.99 -39.04 -73.11
C THR A 188 -20.36 -40.06 -72.01
N THR A 189 -20.77 -39.59 -70.81
CA THR A 189 -22.11 -39.82 -70.19
C THR A 189 -22.27 -38.99 -68.88
N THR A 190 -23.12 -37.95 -68.98
CA THR A 190 -24.21 -37.52 -68.07
C THR A 190 -24.06 -37.53 -66.54
N VAL A 191 -24.14 -36.34 -65.88
CA VAL A 191 -25.26 -35.90 -65.00
C VAL A 191 -25.08 -34.45 -64.47
N ALA A 192 -26.17 -33.68 -64.44
CA ALA A 192 -26.45 -32.50 -63.60
C ALA A 192 -28.00 -32.35 -63.51
N PRO A 193 -28.65 -31.67 -62.52
CA PRO A 193 -28.11 -30.68 -61.58
C PRO A 193 -28.61 -30.78 -60.09
N LYS A 194 -28.21 -29.76 -59.30
CA LYS A 194 -28.35 -29.42 -57.87
C LYS A 194 -29.76 -29.45 -57.23
N THR A 195 -29.83 -29.64 -55.89
CA THR A 195 -30.62 -28.83 -54.92
C THR A 195 -30.31 -29.18 -53.44
N GLY A 196 -30.45 -28.19 -52.53
CA GLY A 196 -30.68 -28.27 -51.07
C GLY A 196 -29.48 -28.71 -50.22
N ASP A 197 -29.09 -28.13 -49.07
CA ASP A 197 -29.83 -27.38 -48.07
C ASP A 197 -28.91 -26.44 -47.27
N THR A 198 -29.47 -25.30 -46.86
CA THR A 198 -28.94 -24.40 -45.83
C THR A 198 -29.60 -24.71 -44.50
N THR A 199 -28.83 -24.90 -43.43
CA THR A 199 -29.38 -24.75 -42.06
C THR A 199 -28.32 -24.20 -41.10
N SER A 200 -28.40 -22.89 -40.85
CA SER A 200 -27.99 -22.34 -39.56
C SER A 200 -29.06 -22.69 -38.54
N VAL A 201 -28.67 -23.36 -37.45
CA VAL A 201 -29.50 -23.41 -36.25
C VAL A 201 -28.62 -23.01 -35.07
N ASN A 202 -28.87 -21.79 -34.59
CA ASN A 202 -28.52 -21.37 -33.24
C ASN A 202 -29.36 -22.18 -32.25
N THR A 203 -28.74 -22.93 -31.35
CA THR A 203 -29.41 -23.52 -30.19
C THR A 203 -28.81 -22.95 -28.91
N ILE A 204 -29.60 -22.09 -28.26
CA ILE A 204 -29.44 -21.65 -26.88
C ILE A 204 -29.94 -22.78 -25.98
N ILE A 205 -29.14 -23.20 -24.99
CA ILE A 205 -29.65 -23.93 -23.83
C ILE A 205 -29.35 -23.10 -22.59
N ALA A 206 -30.40 -22.49 -22.04
CA ALA A 206 -30.44 -21.99 -20.68
C ALA A 206 -31.11 -23.06 -19.81
N LEU A 207 -30.53 -23.40 -18.65
CA LEU A 207 -31.29 -23.94 -17.53
C LEU A 207 -30.61 -23.63 -16.19
N LEU A 208 -31.36 -22.91 -15.36
CA LEU A 208 -31.15 -22.57 -13.96
C LEU A 208 -31.43 -23.78 -13.05
N ALA A 209 -30.75 -23.86 -11.89
CA ALA A 209 -31.41 -24.22 -10.64
C ALA A 209 -30.60 -23.79 -9.41
N VAL A 210 -31.36 -23.41 -8.38
CA VAL A 210 -31.04 -22.74 -7.11
C VAL A 210 -30.66 -23.76 -6.02
N SER A 211 -29.75 -23.39 -5.10
CA SER A 211 -29.77 -23.67 -3.63
C SER A 211 -28.47 -23.17 -3.00
N GLY A 212 -28.34 -22.61 -1.80
CA GLY A 212 -29.26 -22.32 -0.70
C GLY A 212 -28.43 -22.09 0.59
N ILE A 213 -28.49 -20.87 1.13
CA ILE A 213 -28.51 -20.44 2.56
C ILE A 213 -27.59 -21.14 3.61
N ALA A 214 -26.69 -20.30 4.19
CA ALA A 214 -26.23 -20.10 5.58
C ALA A 214 -25.74 -21.26 6.51
N LEU A 215 -24.62 -21.02 7.23
CA LEU A 215 -24.61 -21.06 8.71
C LEU A 215 -23.37 -20.38 9.36
N LEU A 216 -23.64 -19.74 10.51
CA LEU A 216 -22.76 -19.05 11.47
C LEU A 216 -21.72 -19.97 12.14
N ALA A 217 -20.54 -19.44 12.51
CA ALA A 217 -19.69 -20.04 13.55
C ALA A 217 -18.97 -18.98 14.42
N LEU A 218 -19.69 -18.58 15.48
CA LEU A 218 -19.27 -18.31 16.86
C LEU A 218 -17.81 -17.92 17.18
N LEU A 219 -17.67 -16.66 17.61
CA LEU A 219 -16.68 -16.21 18.59
C LEU A 219 -16.94 -16.89 19.95
N LYS A 220 -15.96 -17.65 20.47
CA LYS A 220 -15.85 -17.94 21.90
C LYS A 220 -14.81 -17.01 22.51
N ARG A 221 -15.26 -16.00 23.28
CA ARG A 221 -14.44 -15.44 24.36
C ARG A 221 -14.73 -16.25 25.63
N LYS A 222 -13.73 -16.99 26.08
CA LYS A 222 -13.68 -17.58 27.42
C LYS A 222 -13.08 -16.52 28.35
N LYS A 223 -13.87 -16.00 29.28
CA LYS A 223 -13.36 -15.41 30.52
C LYS A 223 -13.94 -16.26 31.66
N VAL A 224 -13.05 -16.87 32.41
CA VAL A 224 -13.36 -17.61 33.64
C VAL A 224 -12.69 -16.86 34.78
N SER A 225 -13.45 -16.76 35.88
CA SER A 225 -13.16 -16.16 37.18
C SER A 225 -13.00 -14.65 37.25
#